data_AF-A7UVC0-F1
#
_entry.id   AF-A7UVC0-F1
#
_cell.length_a   1.000
_cell.length_b   1.000
_cell.length_c   1.000
_cell.angle_alpha   90.00
_cell.angle_beta   90.00
_cell.angle_gamma   90.00
#
_symmetry.space_group_name_H-M   'P 1'
#
loop_
_entity.id
_entity.type
_entity.pdbx_description
1 polymer ?
#
loop_
_entity_poly.entity_id
_entity_poly.type
_entity_poly.pdbx_seq_one_letter_code
_entity_poly.pdbx_strand_id
1 'polypeptide(L)'
;MKATPAASVVVILLVVATHPSNGVKVWVPHVSFSDAANWVSANLPTAGQTIVFPSKLNALVSLPVGIWTVSSLILPQQGGLLFPDHSFSLNVVSRDPAAISVAIFNAPGRTPYYSGSNWATYDEQRSTHSTPNGAVPHSERVPCQYELVVFEVGKNMPKPIDMQYHESIEVGNVRFGDTIEGLDSFHNFVSSELGQFLFYNAEDTLIRQGKCANADKCPCQEPRQMDAICSNVRCTVPHCLSPIHPPGHCCPICGSWFRMDMATIKGVFNMQTFMDKLRRKINTGEVDDSGVEFHIGVDRSAGANVVQLIIVDKGEYGEKSTRMMDSLRPFFEKQFSSGFQVTHAGQPHTPLEGGQLLAFVMLTLIVASTFFSIIYVYYYDDVLLPRLRAAVRNRQFFTTPFVFARFDPNNDVDGLSVDVTYPSAVQLANEEREESAALADDVENHHASSFNNPMYEKPAPKVDPAVEVFDDVELLVK
;
A
#
# COMPACT_ATOMS: atom_id res chain seq x y z
N MET A 1 -21.23 -85.01 8.83
CA MET A 1 -22.12 -84.08 8.09
C MET A 1 -22.49 -82.91 8.98
N LYS A 2 -21.89 -81.74 8.73
CA LYS A 2 -22.53 -80.41 8.84
C LYS A 2 -21.48 -79.38 8.41
N ALA A 3 -21.76 -78.71 7.30
CA ALA A 3 -20.97 -77.64 6.74
C ALA A 3 -21.15 -76.36 7.58
N THR A 4 -20.05 -75.65 7.82
CA THR A 4 -20.06 -74.26 8.29
C THR A 4 -19.71 -73.34 7.13
N PRO A 5 -20.40 -72.20 6.96
CA PRO A 5 -20.21 -71.32 5.81
C PRO A 5 -19.00 -70.41 6.02
N ALA A 6 -18.17 -70.30 4.99
CA ALA A 6 -17.14 -69.28 4.90
C ALA A 6 -17.80 -67.94 4.53
N ALA A 7 -17.75 -66.98 5.46
CA ALA A 7 -18.12 -65.59 5.17
C ALA A 7 -16.90 -64.89 4.57
N SER A 8 -16.92 -64.66 3.25
CA SER A 8 -15.99 -63.76 2.58
C SER A 8 -16.30 -62.31 2.96
N VAL A 9 -15.41 -61.72 3.77
CA VAL A 9 -15.43 -60.28 4.03
C VAL A 9 -14.72 -59.58 2.87
N VAL A 10 -15.51 -58.94 2.01
CA VAL A 10 -15.00 -58.02 0.99
C VAL A 10 -14.75 -56.68 1.68
N VAL A 11 -13.48 -56.37 1.92
CA VAL A 11 -13.05 -55.05 2.38
C VAL A 11 -13.05 -54.12 1.17
N ILE A 12 -14.07 -53.28 1.06
CA ILE A 12 -14.09 -52.15 0.11
C ILE A 12 -13.16 -51.08 0.69
N LEU A 13 -11.93 -51.03 0.17
CA LEU A 13 -11.00 -49.94 0.44
C LEU A 13 -11.50 -48.71 -0.35
N LEU A 14 -12.25 -47.85 0.32
CA LEU A 14 -12.53 -46.50 -0.18
C LEU A 14 -11.19 -45.74 -0.18
N VAL A 15 -10.53 -45.73 -1.33
CA VAL A 15 -9.44 -44.80 -1.62
C VAL A 15 -10.08 -43.43 -1.76
N VAL A 16 -10.21 -42.71 -0.64
CA VAL A 16 -10.41 -41.27 -0.67
C VAL A 16 -9.14 -40.73 -1.33
N ALA A 17 -9.28 -40.19 -2.54
CA ALA A 17 -8.19 -39.53 -3.24
C ALA A 17 -7.84 -38.24 -2.49
N THR A 18 -7.10 -38.36 -1.39
CA THR A 18 -6.44 -37.22 -0.75
C THR A 18 -5.33 -36.80 -1.69
N HIS A 19 -5.61 -35.81 -2.54
CA HIS A 19 -4.59 -35.17 -3.36
C HIS A 19 -3.58 -34.51 -2.41
N PRO A 20 -2.29 -34.91 -2.42
CA PRO A 20 -1.30 -34.26 -1.60
C PRO A 20 -1.11 -32.83 -2.10
N SER A 21 -1.58 -31.86 -1.32
CA SER A 21 -1.28 -30.44 -1.54
C SER A 21 0.14 -30.16 -1.08
N ASN A 22 0.99 -29.65 -1.97
CA ASN A 22 2.35 -29.26 -1.64
C ASN A 22 2.35 -27.79 -1.19
N GLY A 23 2.07 -27.55 0.08
CA GLY A 23 2.06 -26.22 0.70
C GLY A 23 0.66 -25.71 1.05
N VAL A 24 0.61 -24.77 2.01
CA VAL A 24 -0.62 -24.16 2.50
C VAL A 24 -0.48 -22.63 2.48
N LYS A 25 -1.45 -21.97 1.85
CA LYS A 25 -1.58 -20.51 1.79
C LYS A 25 -2.79 -20.06 2.57
N VAL A 26 -2.59 -19.05 3.40
CA VAL A 26 -3.59 -18.59 4.36
C VAL A 26 -3.93 -17.14 4.07
N TRP A 27 -5.22 -16.85 4.03
CA TRP A 27 -5.69 -15.48 3.94
C TRP A 27 -5.51 -14.77 5.28
N VAL A 28 -4.76 -13.67 5.28
CA VAL A 28 -4.41 -12.92 6.51
C VAL A 28 -5.43 -11.82 6.85
N PRO A 29 -5.95 -11.03 5.89
CA PRO A 29 -6.88 -9.95 6.19
C PRO A 29 -8.18 -10.45 6.82
N HIS A 30 -8.49 -9.96 8.00
CA HIS A 30 -9.70 -10.31 8.71
C HIS A 30 -10.41 -9.08 9.27
N VAL A 31 -11.69 -9.25 9.58
CA VAL A 31 -12.56 -8.29 10.25
C VAL A 31 -12.95 -8.91 11.58
N SER A 32 -12.73 -8.16 12.65
CA SER A 32 -13.08 -8.57 14.00
C SER A 32 -13.86 -7.46 14.68
N PHE A 33 -14.96 -7.84 15.32
CA PHE A 33 -15.75 -6.89 16.10
C PHE A 33 -14.96 -6.35 17.30
N SER A 34 -14.06 -7.16 17.85
CA SER A 34 -13.21 -6.81 19.01
C SER A 34 -11.94 -6.03 18.64
N ASP A 35 -11.81 -5.57 17.40
CA ASP A 35 -10.71 -4.72 16.97
C ASP A 35 -11.18 -3.25 16.94
N ALA A 36 -10.49 -2.41 17.71
CA ALA A 36 -10.76 -0.98 17.83
C ALA A 36 -10.64 -0.23 16.49
N ALA A 37 -9.78 -0.70 15.57
CA ALA A 37 -9.61 -0.10 14.25
C ALA A 37 -10.87 -0.19 13.36
N ASN A 38 -11.77 -1.14 13.66
CA ASN A 38 -13.03 -1.29 12.94
C ASN A 38 -14.13 -0.34 13.43
N TRP A 39 -13.84 0.56 14.37
CA TRP A 39 -14.78 1.54 14.91
C TRP A 39 -14.39 2.97 14.54
N VAL A 40 -15.38 3.83 14.25
CA VAL A 40 -15.14 5.24 13.90
C VAL A 40 -14.39 6.00 15.00
N SER A 41 -14.68 5.68 16.26
CA SER A 41 -14.05 6.29 17.43
C SER A 41 -12.67 5.72 17.76
N ALA A 42 -12.18 4.73 16.98
CA ALA A 42 -10.98 3.95 17.27
C ALA A 42 -10.95 3.34 18.68
N ASN A 43 -12.12 3.10 19.28
CA ASN A 43 -12.30 2.54 20.61
C ASN A 43 -13.41 1.50 20.57
N LEU A 44 -13.28 0.46 21.40
CA LEU A 44 -14.31 -0.56 21.52
C LEU A 44 -15.60 0.00 22.16
N PRO A 45 -16.77 -0.53 21.80
CA PRO A 45 -18.03 -0.13 22.41
C PRO A 45 -18.03 -0.40 23.91
N THR A 46 -18.51 0.56 24.69
CA THR A 46 -18.68 0.42 26.14
C THR A 46 -20.09 -0.07 26.49
N ALA A 47 -20.23 -0.65 27.68
CA ALA A 47 -21.51 -1.22 28.12
C ALA A 47 -22.63 -0.16 28.18
N GLY A 48 -23.74 -0.45 27.50
CA GLY A 48 -24.92 0.40 27.39
C GLY A 48 -24.87 1.42 26.25
N GLN A 49 -23.85 1.39 25.40
CA GLN A 49 -23.83 2.18 24.17
C GLN A 49 -24.82 1.65 23.14
N THR A 50 -25.22 2.54 22.24
CA THR A 50 -25.94 2.16 21.02
C THR A 50 -24.92 1.76 19.97
N ILE A 51 -25.05 0.55 19.45
CA ILE A 51 -24.15 0.01 18.42
C ILE A 51 -24.82 0.16 17.07
N VAL A 52 -24.13 0.80 16.14
CA VAL A 52 -24.65 1.11 14.82
C VAL A 52 -23.78 0.45 13.75
N PHE A 53 -24.36 -0.50 13.05
CA PHE A 53 -23.77 -0.99 11.80
C PHE A 53 -24.23 -0.10 10.63
N PRO A 54 -23.34 0.16 9.65
CA PRO A 54 -23.70 0.95 8.49
C PRO A 54 -24.77 0.22 7.66
N SER A 55 -25.67 0.98 7.04
CA SER A 55 -26.76 0.41 6.22
C SER A 55 -26.24 -0.54 5.14
N LYS A 56 -25.09 -0.22 4.54
CA LYS A 56 -24.36 -1.07 3.58
C LYS A 56 -23.07 -1.56 4.23
N LEU A 57 -23.17 -2.62 5.02
CA LEU A 57 -22.00 -3.26 5.63
C LEU A 57 -21.21 -4.06 4.60
N ASN A 58 -21.91 -4.75 3.68
CA ASN A 58 -21.30 -5.46 2.54
C ASN A 58 -20.19 -6.43 2.98
N ALA A 59 -20.36 -7.04 4.15
CA ALA A 59 -19.41 -7.95 4.75
C ALA A 59 -20.12 -8.84 5.77
N LEU A 60 -19.43 -9.90 6.19
CA LEU A 60 -19.82 -10.71 7.34
C LEU A 60 -18.98 -10.35 8.54
N VAL A 61 -19.61 -10.13 9.69
CA VAL A 61 -18.94 -9.80 10.96
C VAL A 61 -19.35 -10.80 12.02
N SER A 62 -18.37 -11.50 12.60
CA SER A 62 -18.59 -12.38 13.74
C SER A 62 -18.72 -11.55 15.01
N LEU A 63 -19.82 -11.76 15.74
CA LEU A 63 -20.04 -11.11 17.03
C LEU A 63 -19.24 -11.83 18.12
N PRO A 64 -18.77 -11.09 19.13
CA PRO A 64 -17.98 -11.65 20.21
C PRO A 64 -18.81 -12.58 21.10
N VAL A 65 -18.13 -13.55 21.71
CA VAL A 65 -18.71 -14.41 22.76
C VAL A 65 -18.97 -13.62 24.05
N GLY A 66 -19.94 -14.05 24.85
CA GLY A 66 -20.28 -13.50 26.15
C GLY A 66 -21.58 -12.69 26.17
N ILE A 67 -21.76 -11.96 27.28
CA ILE A 67 -22.94 -11.12 27.52
C ILE A 67 -22.62 -9.68 27.12
N TRP A 68 -23.38 -9.15 26.17
CA TRP A 68 -23.24 -7.80 25.65
C TRP A 68 -24.38 -6.94 26.13
N THR A 69 -24.06 -5.88 26.87
CA THR A 69 -25.07 -4.92 27.32
C THR A 69 -25.05 -3.69 26.44
N VAL A 70 -26.14 -3.42 25.74
CA VAL A 70 -26.29 -2.29 24.79
C VAL A 70 -27.57 -1.52 25.12
N SER A 71 -27.66 -0.26 24.70
CA SER A 71 -28.93 0.47 24.74
C SER A 71 -29.79 0.16 23.52
N SER A 72 -29.17 0.06 22.35
CA SER A 72 -29.81 -0.41 21.13
C SER A 72 -28.78 -0.97 20.16
N LEU A 73 -29.23 -1.82 19.23
CA LEU A 73 -28.41 -2.44 18.19
C LEU A 73 -29.07 -2.17 16.83
N ILE A 74 -28.46 -1.31 16.02
CA ILE A 74 -28.93 -0.99 14.68
C ILE A 74 -28.23 -1.91 13.68
N LEU A 75 -29.01 -2.77 13.03
CA LEU A 75 -28.53 -3.79 12.09
C LEU A 75 -28.32 -3.21 10.68
N PRO A 76 -27.40 -3.79 9.88
CA PRO A 76 -27.23 -3.40 8.49
C PRO A 76 -28.42 -3.87 7.64
N GLN A 77 -28.72 -3.15 6.56
CA GLN A 77 -29.67 -3.60 5.53
C GLN A 77 -29.03 -4.57 4.54
N GLN A 78 -27.72 -4.43 4.31
CA GLN A 78 -26.92 -5.28 3.42
C GLN A 78 -25.65 -5.73 4.14
N GLY A 79 -25.47 -7.05 4.26
CA GLY A 79 -24.38 -7.69 5.00
C GLY A 79 -24.92 -8.74 5.97
N GLY A 80 -24.05 -9.31 6.80
CA GLY A 80 -24.44 -10.33 7.76
C GLY A 80 -23.69 -10.21 9.09
N LEU A 81 -24.40 -10.47 10.18
CA LEU A 81 -23.82 -10.63 11.51
C LEU A 81 -23.91 -12.10 11.90
N LEU A 82 -22.78 -12.70 12.23
CA LEU A 82 -22.71 -14.09 12.65
C LEU A 82 -22.72 -14.15 14.17
N PHE A 83 -23.68 -14.88 14.72
CA PHE A 83 -23.82 -15.09 16.15
C PHE A 83 -23.10 -16.37 16.54
N PRO A 84 -22.21 -16.36 17.55
CA PRO A 84 -21.61 -17.57 18.07
C PRO A 84 -22.64 -18.59 18.55
N ASP A 85 -22.49 -19.84 18.09
CA ASP A 85 -23.32 -20.96 18.53
C ASP A 85 -23.17 -21.15 20.04
N HIS A 86 -24.21 -20.82 20.81
CA HIS A 86 -24.36 -21.07 22.24
C HIS A 86 -23.62 -20.16 23.25
N SER A 87 -22.90 -19.12 22.81
CA SER A 87 -22.13 -18.28 23.74
C SER A 87 -22.44 -16.78 23.66
N PHE A 88 -23.41 -16.36 22.85
CA PHE A 88 -23.82 -14.97 22.73
C PHE A 88 -25.11 -14.67 23.51
N SER A 89 -25.10 -13.59 24.28
CA SER A 89 -26.30 -13.06 24.94
C SER A 89 -26.32 -11.54 24.84
N LEU A 90 -27.46 -10.97 24.42
CA LEU A 90 -27.67 -9.53 24.28
C LEU A 90 -28.61 -9.04 25.38
N ASN A 91 -28.11 -8.16 26.24
CA ASN A 91 -28.90 -7.46 27.25
C ASN A 91 -29.16 -6.02 26.78
N VAL A 92 -30.43 -5.69 26.55
CA VAL A 92 -30.82 -4.36 26.08
C VAL A 92 -31.31 -3.54 27.28
N VAL A 93 -30.59 -2.47 27.61
CA VAL A 93 -30.89 -1.60 28.75
C VAL A 93 -31.37 -0.25 28.27
N SER A 94 -32.62 0.10 28.62
CA SER A 94 -33.16 1.44 28.37
C SER A 94 -32.36 2.48 29.16
N ARG A 95 -31.88 3.52 28.48
CA ARG A 95 -31.19 4.66 29.09
C ARG A 95 -31.83 5.97 28.63
N ASP A 96 -31.66 7.02 29.42
CA ASP A 96 -32.11 8.35 29.06
C ASP A 96 -31.42 8.83 27.77
N PRO A 97 -32.15 9.44 26.82
CA PRO A 97 -31.61 9.88 25.53
C PRO A 97 -30.37 10.76 25.63
N ALA A 98 -30.28 11.59 26.67
CA ALA A 98 -29.15 12.50 26.91
C ALA A 98 -27.85 11.78 27.32
N ALA A 99 -27.93 10.51 27.74
CA ALA A 99 -26.79 9.69 28.15
C ALA A 99 -26.42 8.61 27.11
N ILE A 100 -27.09 8.57 25.95
CA ILE A 100 -26.82 7.58 24.90
C ILE A 100 -25.58 8.01 24.14
N SER A 101 -24.49 7.26 24.32
CA SER A 101 -23.32 7.33 23.45
C SER A 101 -23.38 6.25 22.38
N VAL A 102 -22.89 6.58 21.19
CA VAL A 102 -23.02 5.77 19.98
C VAL A 102 -21.66 5.24 19.57
N ALA A 103 -21.58 3.94 19.28
CA ALA A 103 -20.44 3.29 18.67
C ALA A 103 -20.80 2.86 17.24
N ILE A 104 -20.12 3.43 16.25
CA ILE A 104 -20.38 3.20 14.83
C ILE A 104 -19.30 2.28 14.28
N PHE A 105 -19.72 1.17 13.66
CA PHE A 105 -18.84 0.22 13.00
C PHE A 105 -18.48 0.71 11.59
N ASN A 106 -17.21 0.56 11.20
CA ASN A 106 -16.75 0.88 9.86
C ASN A 106 -17.09 -0.26 8.90
N ALA A 107 -17.65 0.08 7.73
CA ALA A 107 -17.79 -0.92 6.66
C ALA A 107 -16.38 -1.32 6.19
N PRO A 108 -16.01 -2.62 6.24
CA PRO A 108 -14.68 -3.03 5.82
C PRO A 108 -14.54 -2.90 4.31
N GLY A 109 -13.43 -2.31 3.85
CA GLY A 109 -13.09 -2.26 2.44
C GLY A 109 -12.82 -3.65 1.86
N ARG A 110 -12.85 -3.76 0.53
CA ARG A 110 -12.47 -4.98 -0.18
C ARG A 110 -10.96 -5.12 -0.24
N THR A 111 -10.49 -6.36 -0.31
CA THR A 111 -9.07 -6.71 -0.36
C THR A 111 -8.80 -7.61 -1.57
N PRO A 112 -7.86 -7.27 -2.46
CA PRO A 112 -7.63 -8.04 -3.69
C PRO A 112 -7.09 -9.44 -3.42
N TYR A 113 -7.63 -10.45 -4.12
CA TYR A 113 -7.16 -11.83 -4.07
C TYR A 113 -5.71 -11.94 -4.55
N TYR A 114 -5.35 -11.26 -5.65
CA TYR A 114 -4.01 -11.36 -6.24
C TYR A 114 -2.95 -10.45 -5.59
N SER A 115 -3.26 -9.83 -4.45
CA SER A 115 -2.26 -9.12 -3.66
C SER A 115 -1.48 -10.09 -2.78
N GLY A 116 -0.21 -10.33 -3.11
CA GLY A 116 0.65 -11.26 -2.38
C GLY A 116 0.85 -10.93 -0.90
N SER A 117 0.64 -9.68 -0.47
CA SER A 117 0.70 -9.26 0.94
C SER A 117 -0.50 -9.72 1.78
N ASN A 118 -1.59 -10.13 1.14
CA ASN A 118 -2.78 -10.66 1.82
C ASN A 118 -2.66 -12.16 2.13
N TRP A 119 -1.59 -12.81 1.66
CA TRP A 119 -1.35 -14.23 1.82
C TRP A 119 -0.12 -14.49 2.69
N ALA A 120 -0.22 -15.50 3.55
CA ALA A 120 0.91 -16.04 4.30
C ALA A 120 1.07 -17.53 4.00
N THR A 121 2.28 -18.05 4.20
CA THR A 121 2.56 -19.49 4.20
C THR A 121 2.63 -19.99 5.64
N TYR A 122 1.99 -21.13 5.92
CA TYR A 122 2.23 -21.84 7.17
C TYR A 122 3.56 -22.61 7.11
N ASP A 123 4.25 -22.67 8.25
CA ASP A 123 5.25 -23.72 8.50
C ASP A 123 4.58 -25.10 8.58
N GLU A 124 5.34 -26.20 8.43
CA GLU A 124 4.84 -27.58 8.45
C GLU A 124 4.00 -27.90 9.71
N GLN A 125 4.22 -27.16 10.80
CA GLN A 125 3.48 -27.28 12.07
C GLN A 125 2.29 -26.32 12.23
N ARG A 126 1.96 -25.50 11.21
CA ARG A 126 0.88 -24.48 11.22
C ARG A 126 0.93 -23.50 12.41
N SER A 127 2.09 -23.32 13.03
CA SER A 127 2.24 -22.55 14.27
C SER A 127 2.66 -21.10 14.04
N THR A 128 3.29 -20.80 12.91
CA THR A 128 3.77 -19.45 12.57
C THR A 128 3.45 -19.09 11.12
N HIS A 129 3.04 -17.84 10.92
CA HIS A 129 2.90 -17.24 9.59
C HIS A 129 4.28 -16.76 9.14
N SER A 130 4.73 -17.21 7.98
CA SER A 130 5.93 -16.67 7.35
C SER A 130 5.55 -15.70 6.24
N THR A 131 6.12 -14.49 6.29
CA THR A 131 6.01 -13.52 5.21
C THR A 131 7.00 -13.88 4.09
N PRO A 132 6.59 -13.81 2.81
CA PRO A 132 7.51 -14.07 1.71
C PRO A 132 8.74 -13.16 1.77
N ASN A 133 9.91 -13.75 1.55
CA ASN A 133 11.18 -13.01 1.51
C ASN A 133 11.32 -12.24 0.19
N GLY A 134 12.34 -11.36 0.09
CA GLY A 134 12.56 -10.52 -1.08
C GLY A 134 12.86 -11.27 -2.38
N ALA A 135 13.37 -12.51 -2.28
CA ALA A 135 13.68 -13.36 -3.42
C ALA A 135 12.47 -14.15 -3.95
N VAL A 136 11.40 -14.33 -3.16
CA VAL A 136 10.19 -15.04 -3.60
C VAL A 136 9.49 -14.24 -4.71
N PRO A 137 9.31 -14.79 -5.92
CA PRO A 137 8.56 -14.16 -7.00
C PRO A 137 7.16 -13.75 -6.58
N HIS A 138 6.68 -12.61 -7.09
CA HIS A 138 5.33 -12.13 -6.81
C HIS A 138 4.25 -13.14 -7.21
N SER A 139 4.48 -13.90 -8.29
CA SER A 139 3.65 -15.03 -8.71
C SER A 139 3.50 -16.12 -7.66
N GLU A 140 4.52 -16.33 -6.83
CA GLU A 140 4.56 -17.36 -5.77
C GLU A 140 4.13 -16.83 -4.40
N ARG A 141 3.83 -15.54 -4.28
CA ARG A 141 3.32 -14.94 -3.03
C ARG A 141 1.82 -15.22 -2.88
N VAL A 142 1.08 -15.26 -3.98
CA VAL A 142 -0.32 -15.69 -4.06
C VAL A 142 -0.43 -17.22 -4.15
N PRO A 143 -1.63 -17.82 -3.94
CA PRO A 143 -1.75 -19.27 -3.95
C PRO A 143 -1.49 -19.93 -5.30
N CYS A 144 -0.63 -20.95 -5.28
CA CYS A 144 -0.26 -21.73 -6.45
C CYS A 144 -1.30 -22.81 -6.79
N GLN A 145 -1.23 -23.28 -8.04
CA GLN A 145 -2.13 -24.31 -8.57
C GLN A 145 -2.10 -25.68 -7.84
N TYR A 146 -1.10 -25.93 -7.00
CA TYR A 146 -0.92 -27.17 -6.23
C TYR A 146 -1.06 -26.98 -4.70
N GLU A 147 -1.33 -25.77 -4.24
CA GLU A 147 -1.42 -25.45 -2.82
C GLU A 147 -2.84 -25.58 -2.27
N LEU A 148 -2.95 -25.81 -0.95
CA LEU A 148 -4.20 -25.67 -0.21
C LEU A 148 -4.41 -24.21 0.18
N VAL A 149 -5.53 -23.63 -0.25
CA VAL A 149 -5.97 -22.30 0.18
C VAL A 149 -6.80 -22.42 1.44
N VAL A 150 -6.47 -21.65 2.47
CA VAL A 150 -7.17 -21.65 3.75
C VAL A 150 -7.70 -20.26 4.07
N PHE A 151 -9.01 -20.18 4.27
CA PHE A 151 -9.68 -19.04 4.88
C PHE A 151 -10.08 -19.42 6.30
N GLU A 152 -9.45 -18.81 7.30
CA GLU A 152 -9.77 -19.07 8.69
C GLU A 152 -11.08 -18.37 9.09
N VAL A 153 -11.96 -19.10 9.78
CA VAL A 153 -13.27 -18.62 10.21
C VAL A 153 -13.47 -19.03 11.67
N GLY A 154 -14.03 -18.14 12.49
CA GLY A 154 -14.36 -18.42 13.88
C GLY A 154 -14.49 -17.13 14.68
N LYS A 155 -13.47 -16.79 15.47
CA LYS A 155 -13.42 -15.52 16.21
C LYS A 155 -13.35 -14.29 15.29
N ASN A 156 -12.70 -14.45 14.15
CA ASN A 156 -12.56 -13.42 13.13
C ASN A 156 -13.19 -13.91 11.82
N MET A 157 -13.66 -12.98 10.99
CA MET A 157 -14.13 -13.29 9.64
C MET A 157 -13.09 -12.82 8.61
N PRO A 158 -12.89 -13.54 7.50
CA PRO A 158 -12.12 -13.02 6.39
C PRO A 158 -12.65 -11.67 5.96
N LYS A 159 -11.76 -10.70 5.76
CA LYS A 159 -12.12 -9.40 5.18
C LYS A 159 -12.63 -9.62 3.75
N PRO A 160 -13.65 -8.87 3.28
CA PRO A 160 -14.16 -9.00 1.93
C PRO A 160 -13.07 -9.09 0.86
N ILE A 161 -13.16 -10.10 0.02
CA ILE A 161 -12.16 -10.51 -0.96
C ILE A 161 -12.65 -10.11 -2.34
N ASP A 162 -11.81 -9.42 -3.10
CA ASP A 162 -12.10 -9.08 -4.49
C ASP A 162 -11.39 -10.07 -5.42
N MET A 163 -12.17 -10.87 -6.15
CA MET A 163 -11.68 -11.86 -7.11
C MET A 163 -11.30 -11.24 -8.47
N GLN A 164 -11.47 -9.92 -8.62
CA GLN A 164 -11.01 -9.11 -9.75
C GLN A 164 -11.53 -9.57 -11.12
N TYR A 165 -12.72 -10.17 -11.20
CA TYR A 165 -13.34 -10.66 -12.44
C TYR A 165 -12.44 -11.61 -13.25
N HIS A 166 -11.61 -12.39 -12.57
CA HIS A 166 -10.71 -13.31 -13.27
C HIS A 166 -11.49 -14.53 -13.76
N GLU A 167 -11.20 -15.00 -14.98
CA GLU A 167 -11.92 -16.11 -15.62
C GLU A 167 -11.82 -17.41 -14.81
N SER A 168 -10.63 -17.71 -14.28
CA SER A 168 -10.43 -18.92 -13.50
C SER A 168 -9.29 -18.81 -12.49
N ILE A 169 -9.54 -19.30 -11.28
CA ILE A 169 -8.54 -19.45 -10.22
C ILE A 169 -8.22 -20.94 -10.08
N GLU A 170 -6.96 -21.29 -10.32
CA GLU A 170 -6.45 -22.65 -10.29
C GLU A 170 -5.70 -22.88 -8.98
N VAL A 171 -6.16 -23.81 -8.15
CA VAL A 171 -5.56 -24.15 -6.84
C VAL A 171 -5.63 -25.65 -6.59
N GLY A 172 -4.84 -26.16 -5.65
CA GLY A 172 -4.81 -27.59 -5.35
C GLY A 172 -6.08 -28.03 -4.63
N ASN A 173 -6.45 -27.30 -3.59
CA ASN A 173 -7.70 -27.47 -2.86
C ASN A 173 -8.04 -26.17 -2.09
N VAL A 174 -9.27 -26.06 -1.56
CA VAL A 174 -9.70 -24.94 -0.72
C VAL A 174 -10.34 -25.46 0.56
N ARG A 175 -10.07 -24.76 1.66
CA ARG A 175 -10.75 -24.90 2.93
C ARG A 175 -11.20 -23.53 3.44
N PHE A 176 -12.47 -23.43 3.78
CA PHE A 176 -13.09 -22.24 4.38
C PHE A 176 -13.69 -22.64 5.73
N GLY A 177 -13.08 -22.15 6.82
CA GLY A 177 -13.37 -22.61 8.17
C GLY A 177 -13.18 -24.12 8.33
N ASP A 178 -13.97 -24.72 9.21
CA ASP A 178 -14.00 -26.17 9.44
C ASP A 178 -15.13 -26.88 8.68
N THR A 179 -15.99 -26.13 7.99
CA THR A 179 -17.25 -26.63 7.42
C THR A 179 -17.20 -26.84 5.91
N ILE A 180 -16.44 -26.01 5.19
CA ILE A 180 -16.37 -26.05 3.74
C ILE A 180 -14.98 -26.49 3.33
N GLU A 181 -14.88 -27.70 2.80
CA GLU A 181 -13.67 -28.27 2.23
C GLU A 181 -13.98 -28.81 0.83
N GLY A 182 -13.03 -28.62 -0.09
CA GLY A 182 -13.18 -29.02 -1.47
C GLY A 182 -13.58 -27.87 -2.40
N LEU A 183 -13.13 -27.97 -3.65
CA LEU A 183 -13.36 -26.95 -4.68
C LEU A 183 -14.84 -26.77 -5.01
N ASP A 184 -15.59 -27.87 -5.16
CA ASP A 184 -17.02 -27.82 -5.53
C ASP A 184 -17.87 -27.21 -4.41
N SER A 185 -17.64 -27.64 -3.16
CA SER A 185 -18.30 -27.09 -1.97
C SER A 185 -18.02 -25.59 -1.84
N PHE A 186 -16.76 -25.19 -2.07
CA PHE A 186 -16.36 -23.79 -2.02
C PHE A 186 -16.98 -22.97 -3.15
N HIS A 187 -17.01 -23.48 -4.38
CA HIS A 187 -17.68 -22.83 -5.52
C HIS A 187 -19.17 -22.58 -5.24
N ASN A 188 -19.86 -23.58 -4.69
CA ASN A 188 -21.26 -23.45 -4.28
C ASN A 188 -21.44 -22.40 -3.17
N PHE A 189 -20.50 -22.34 -2.22
CA PHE A 189 -20.52 -21.33 -1.17
C PHE A 189 -20.31 -19.93 -1.72
N VAL A 190 -19.31 -19.71 -2.58
CA VAL A 190 -19.03 -18.41 -3.23
C VAL A 190 -20.27 -17.90 -3.97
N SER A 191 -21.03 -18.80 -4.60
CA SER A 191 -22.27 -18.48 -5.32
C SER A 191 -23.49 -18.23 -4.41
N SER A 192 -23.39 -18.53 -3.12
CA SER A 192 -24.47 -18.31 -2.15
C SER A 192 -24.59 -16.85 -1.72
N GLU A 193 -25.73 -16.44 -1.17
CA GLU A 193 -25.95 -15.07 -0.67
C GLU A 193 -24.90 -14.66 0.38
N LEU A 194 -24.52 -15.57 1.29
CA LEU A 194 -23.48 -15.31 2.28
C LEU A 194 -22.09 -15.22 1.65
N GLY A 195 -21.82 -16.08 0.65
CA GLY A 195 -20.57 -16.06 -0.10
C GLY A 195 -20.36 -14.74 -0.83
N GLN A 196 -21.40 -14.17 -1.43
CA GLN A 196 -21.34 -12.90 -2.15
C GLN A 196 -20.99 -11.69 -1.27
N PHE A 197 -21.24 -11.75 0.04
CA PHE A 197 -20.77 -10.73 0.98
C PHE A 197 -19.28 -10.86 1.34
N LEU A 198 -18.66 -12.00 1.03
CA LEU A 198 -17.23 -12.25 1.26
C LEU A 198 -16.41 -12.26 -0.02
N PHE A 199 -16.94 -12.78 -1.13
CA PHE A 199 -16.23 -12.97 -2.40
C PHE A 199 -16.89 -12.11 -3.48
N TYR A 200 -16.32 -10.94 -3.71
CA TYR A 200 -16.77 -9.99 -4.70
C TYR A 200 -16.20 -10.30 -6.08
N ASN A 201 -16.96 -9.91 -7.11
CA ASN A 201 -16.55 -10.01 -8.51
C ASN A 201 -16.17 -11.46 -8.89
N ALA A 202 -16.89 -12.42 -8.30
CA ALA A 202 -16.63 -13.85 -8.40
C ALA A 202 -17.68 -14.59 -9.25
N GLU A 203 -18.71 -13.89 -9.75
CA GLU A 203 -19.87 -14.47 -10.44
C GLU A 203 -19.48 -15.33 -11.66
N ASP A 204 -18.49 -14.86 -12.43
CA ASP A 204 -17.95 -15.56 -13.59
C ASP A 204 -16.62 -16.28 -13.31
N THR A 205 -16.13 -16.24 -12.05
CA THR A 205 -14.82 -16.79 -11.70
C THR A 205 -14.91 -18.28 -11.42
N LEU A 206 -14.32 -19.08 -12.30
CA LEU A 206 -14.29 -20.54 -12.16
C LEU A 206 -13.16 -20.97 -11.22
N ILE A 207 -13.52 -21.59 -10.10
CA ILE A 207 -12.54 -22.16 -9.16
C ILE A 207 -12.32 -23.63 -9.54
N ARG A 208 -11.11 -23.96 -9.97
CA ARG A 208 -10.80 -25.28 -10.53
C ARG A 208 -9.51 -25.86 -9.97
N GLN A 209 -9.39 -27.17 -10.08
CA GLN A 209 -8.17 -27.86 -9.70
C GLN A 209 -7.05 -27.46 -10.66
N GLY A 210 -5.88 -27.17 -10.11
CA GLY A 210 -4.69 -26.89 -10.89
C GLY A 210 -4.33 -28.04 -11.84
N LYS A 211 -3.72 -27.68 -12.97
CA LYS A 211 -3.26 -28.66 -13.98
C LYS A 211 -2.10 -29.50 -13.50
N CYS A 212 -1.44 -29.07 -12.43
CA CYS A 212 -0.30 -29.76 -11.86
C CYS A 212 -0.41 -29.89 -10.35
N ALA A 213 -0.07 -31.08 -9.84
CA ALA A 213 -0.12 -31.42 -8.43
C ALA A 213 1.24 -31.29 -7.71
N ASN A 214 2.34 -30.96 -8.42
CA ASN A 214 3.67 -30.95 -7.81
C ASN A 214 4.47 -29.66 -8.12
N ALA A 215 4.83 -28.94 -7.06
CA ALA A 215 5.69 -27.77 -7.07
C ALA A 215 7.06 -27.99 -7.75
N ASP A 216 7.61 -29.20 -7.67
CA ASP A 216 8.94 -29.50 -8.21
C ASP A 216 9.00 -29.51 -9.74
N LYS A 217 7.84 -29.57 -10.40
CA LYS A 217 7.74 -29.82 -11.85
C LYS A 217 7.03 -28.70 -12.60
N CYS A 218 6.34 -27.82 -11.90
CA CYS A 218 5.38 -26.93 -12.51
C CYS A 218 5.49 -25.53 -11.95
N PRO A 219 5.24 -24.51 -12.78
CA PRO A 219 5.19 -23.14 -12.30
C PRO A 219 4.02 -22.97 -11.34
N CYS A 220 4.16 -22.03 -10.40
CA CYS A 220 3.10 -21.72 -9.45
C CYS A 220 1.84 -21.17 -10.15
N GLN A 221 2.03 -20.25 -11.09
CA GLN A 221 0.97 -19.56 -11.84
C GLN A 221 1.10 -19.82 -13.34
N GLU A 222 -0.01 -19.70 -14.06
CA GLU A 222 0.04 -19.54 -15.52
C GLU A 222 0.43 -18.09 -15.85
N PRO A 223 1.00 -17.82 -17.04
CA PRO A 223 1.44 -16.46 -17.40
C PRO A 223 0.31 -15.42 -17.42
N ARG A 224 -0.93 -15.84 -17.68
CA ARG A 224 -2.12 -14.97 -17.77
C ARG A 224 -2.52 -14.31 -16.45
N GLN A 225 -2.14 -14.90 -15.30
CA GLN A 225 -2.45 -14.35 -13.98
C GLN A 225 -1.49 -13.21 -13.61
N MET A 226 -0.37 -13.06 -14.31
CA MET A 226 0.66 -12.07 -13.96
C MET A 226 0.13 -10.64 -14.02
N ASP A 227 -0.75 -10.30 -14.97
CA ASP A 227 -1.30 -8.95 -15.07
C ASP A 227 -2.12 -8.58 -13.83
N ALA A 228 -2.96 -9.50 -13.34
CA ALA A 228 -3.76 -9.31 -12.13
C ALA A 228 -2.89 -9.27 -10.87
N ILE A 229 -1.80 -10.03 -10.82
CA ILE A 229 -0.85 -10.00 -9.70
C ILE A 229 -0.10 -8.68 -9.69
N CYS A 230 0.43 -8.26 -10.84
CA CYS A 230 1.24 -7.05 -10.94
C CYS A 230 0.43 -5.76 -10.82
N SER A 231 -0.86 -5.76 -11.16
CA SER A 231 -1.75 -4.61 -10.90
C SER A 231 -1.90 -4.29 -9.41
N ASN A 232 -1.65 -5.27 -8.54
CA ASN A 232 -1.71 -5.13 -7.08
C ASN A 232 -0.34 -4.81 -6.44
N VAL A 233 0.73 -4.71 -7.24
CA VAL A 233 2.09 -4.46 -6.75
C VAL A 233 2.52 -3.05 -7.12
N ARG A 234 3.05 -2.31 -6.15
CA ARG A 234 3.69 -1.01 -6.40
C ARG A 234 5.20 -1.18 -6.42
N CYS A 235 5.81 -0.95 -7.56
CA CYS A 235 7.26 -1.06 -7.72
C CYS A 235 7.96 0.22 -7.26
N THR A 236 8.91 0.08 -6.35
CA THR A 236 9.86 1.12 -5.99
C THR A 236 11.06 1.09 -6.93
N VAL A 237 11.77 2.21 -7.04
CA VAL A 237 12.99 2.28 -7.85
C VAL A 237 14.10 1.49 -7.16
N PRO A 238 14.70 0.48 -7.81
CA PRO A 238 15.76 -0.33 -7.20
C PRO A 238 17.06 0.48 -7.07
N HIS A 239 17.81 0.25 -5.98
CA HIS A 239 19.06 0.97 -5.68
C HIS A 239 20.29 0.29 -6.32
N CYS A 240 20.24 0.02 -7.62
CA CYS A 240 21.35 -0.53 -8.41
C CYS A 240 21.31 -0.06 -9.87
N LEU A 241 22.47 0.03 -10.52
CA LEU A 241 22.60 0.61 -11.87
C LEU A 241 21.90 -0.19 -12.98
N SER A 242 21.84 -1.51 -12.84
CA SER A 242 21.27 -2.42 -13.84
C SER A 242 20.49 -3.50 -13.12
N PRO A 243 19.25 -3.22 -12.68
CA PRO A 243 18.46 -4.20 -11.96
C PRO A 243 18.05 -5.36 -12.89
N ILE A 244 17.85 -6.54 -12.31
CA ILE A 244 17.41 -7.73 -13.03
C ILE A 244 15.91 -7.94 -12.83
N HIS A 245 15.24 -8.61 -13.77
CA HIS A 245 13.81 -8.91 -13.67
C HIS A 245 13.56 -10.41 -13.86
N PRO A 246 13.68 -11.21 -12.79
CA PRO A 246 13.43 -12.64 -12.86
C PRO A 246 11.95 -12.93 -13.18
N PRO A 247 11.65 -14.02 -13.92
CA PRO A 247 10.28 -14.46 -14.17
C PRO A 247 9.47 -14.62 -12.87
N GLY A 248 8.21 -14.19 -12.92
CA GLY A 248 7.31 -14.19 -11.77
C GLY A 248 7.46 -12.98 -10.85
N HIS A 249 8.49 -12.15 -10.99
CA HIS A 249 8.51 -10.82 -10.36
C HIS A 249 7.73 -9.81 -11.20
N CYS A 250 7.04 -8.87 -10.54
CA CYS A 250 6.44 -7.72 -11.20
C CYS A 250 7.41 -6.54 -11.32
N CYS A 251 8.32 -6.42 -10.36
CA CYS A 251 9.27 -5.32 -10.26
C CYS A 251 10.69 -5.79 -10.55
N PRO A 252 11.54 -4.91 -11.12
CA PRO A 252 12.97 -5.16 -11.20
C PRO A 252 13.59 -5.16 -9.79
N ILE A 253 14.58 -6.03 -9.56
CA ILE A 253 15.23 -6.24 -8.26
C ILE A 253 16.75 -6.12 -8.38
N CYS A 254 17.41 -5.82 -7.24
CA CYS A 254 18.87 -5.88 -7.12
C CYS A 254 19.25 -7.22 -6.48
N GLY A 255 20.02 -8.03 -7.20
CA GLY A 255 20.38 -9.35 -6.74
C GLY A 255 21.06 -10.18 -7.82
N SER A 256 20.96 -11.50 -7.69
CA SER A 256 21.44 -12.45 -8.70
C SER A 256 20.38 -13.48 -9.03
N TRP A 257 20.37 -13.89 -10.29
CA TRP A 257 19.42 -14.85 -10.83
C TRP A 257 20.15 -15.92 -11.64
N PHE A 258 19.93 -17.16 -11.26
CA PHE A 258 20.37 -18.36 -11.97
C PHE A 258 19.17 -19.00 -12.66
N ARG A 259 19.39 -19.47 -13.90
CA ARG A 259 18.39 -20.10 -14.74
C ARG A 259 18.95 -21.35 -15.43
N MET A 260 18.21 -22.45 -15.42
CA MET A 260 18.58 -23.70 -16.12
C MET A 260 17.35 -24.43 -16.67
N ASP A 261 17.36 -24.79 -17.95
CA ASP A 261 16.28 -25.56 -18.57
C ASP A 261 16.32 -27.02 -18.10
N MET A 262 15.22 -27.50 -17.51
CA MET A 262 15.11 -28.88 -17.03
C MET A 262 15.27 -29.92 -18.15
N ALA A 263 14.88 -29.60 -19.38
CA ALA A 263 14.99 -30.51 -20.52
C ALA A 263 16.45 -30.81 -20.91
N THR A 264 17.37 -29.91 -20.58
CA THR A 264 18.80 -30.08 -20.88
C THR A 264 19.54 -30.91 -19.82
N ILE A 265 18.87 -31.23 -18.71
CA ILE A 265 19.46 -32.01 -17.61
C ILE A 265 19.47 -33.49 -18.01
N LYS A 266 20.67 -34.06 -18.16
CA LYS A 266 20.83 -35.50 -18.45
C LYS A 266 20.52 -36.32 -17.20
N GLY A 267 19.53 -37.22 -17.32
CA GLY A 267 19.14 -38.17 -16.25
C GLY A 267 17.91 -37.72 -15.45
N VAL A 268 17.65 -38.39 -14.33
CA VAL A 268 16.51 -38.07 -13.45
C VAL A 268 16.90 -36.90 -12.55
N PHE A 269 16.53 -35.68 -12.94
CA PHE A 269 16.68 -34.51 -12.07
C PHE A 269 15.67 -34.58 -10.91
N ASN A 270 16.19 -34.53 -9.68
CA ASN A 270 15.37 -34.48 -8.48
C ASN A 270 15.54 -33.09 -7.83
N MET A 271 14.49 -32.27 -7.90
CA MET A 271 14.49 -30.90 -7.38
C MET A 271 14.81 -30.87 -5.88
N GLN A 272 14.16 -31.71 -5.08
CA GLN A 272 14.39 -31.78 -3.64
C GLN A 272 15.87 -32.05 -3.30
N THR A 273 16.50 -33.01 -3.99
CA THR A 273 17.92 -33.34 -3.79
C THR A 273 18.83 -32.19 -4.20
N PHE A 274 18.47 -31.46 -5.26
CA PHE A 274 19.19 -30.26 -5.68
C PHE A 274 19.07 -29.16 -4.63
N MET A 275 17.85 -28.89 -4.15
CA MET A 275 17.57 -27.90 -3.10
C MET A 275 18.32 -28.22 -1.81
N ASP A 276 18.33 -29.48 -1.37
CA ASP A 276 19.03 -29.88 -0.14
C ASP A 276 20.55 -29.73 -0.26
N LYS A 277 21.13 -30.09 -1.41
CA LYS A 277 22.56 -29.88 -1.69
C LYS A 277 22.90 -28.39 -1.74
N LEU A 278 22.04 -27.59 -2.37
CA LEU A 278 22.24 -26.16 -2.49
C LEU A 278 22.15 -25.47 -1.14
N ARG A 279 21.10 -25.74 -0.34
CA ARG A 279 20.95 -25.26 1.05
C ARG A 279 22.15 -25.64 1.90
N ARG A 280 22.61 -26.89 1.83
CA ARG A 280 23.80 -27.33 2.55
C ARG A 280 25.03 -26.52 2.13
N LYS A 281 25.21 -26.28 0.83
CA LYS A 281 26.37 -25.55 0.32
C LYS A 281 26.34 -24.07 0.73
N ILE A 282 25.16 -23.44 0.65
CA ILE A 282 24.90 -22.09 1.15
C ILE A 282 25.29 -21.99 2.63
N ASN A 283 24.81 -22.90 3.47
CA ASN A 283 25.09 -22.91 4.90
C ASN A 283 26.58 -23.18 5.25
N THR A 284 27.37 -23.67 4.30
CA THR A 284 28.80 -23.98 4.49
C THR A 284 29.75 -23.01 3.77
N GLY A 285 29.22 -22.05 3.00
CA GLY A 285 30.01 -21.14 2.16
C GLY A 285 30.72 -20.04 2.95
N GLU A 286 31.86 -19.57 2.43
CA GLU A 286 32.79 -18.59 3.04
C GLU A 286 32.22 -17.16 3.22
N VAL A 287 30.90 -16.97 3.21
CA VAL A 287 30.19 -15.71 3.39
C VAL A 287 29.04 -15.96 4.35
N ASP A 288 28.94 -15.14 5.41
CA ASP A 288 27.85 -15.22 6.38
C ASP A 288 26.48 -15.12 5.69
N ASP A 289 25.68 -16.19 5.82
CA ASP A 289 24.33 -16.36 5.26
C ASP A 289 23.32 -15.39 5.90
N SER A 290 23.67 -14.75 7.03
CA SER A 290 22.77 -13.80 7.73
C SER A 290 22.35 -12.58 6.89
N GLY A 291 23.09 -12.28 5.82
CA GLY A 291 22.93 -11.08 5.01
C GLY A 291 22.21 -11.25 3.67
N VAL A 292 21.68 -12.44 3.35
CA VAL A 292 21.06 -12.74 2.05
C VAL A 292 19.77 -13.53 2.22
N GLU A 293 18.87 -13.41 1.25
CA GLU A 293 17.65 -14.20 1.14
C GLU A 293 17.64 -14.87 -0.23
N PHE A 294 17.19 -16.12 -0.29
CA PHE A 294 17.11 -16.85 -1.55
C PHE A 294 15.78 -17.57 -1.72
N HIS A 295 15.46 -17.86 -2.97
CA HIS A 295 14.29 -18.63 -3.37
C HIS A 295 14.63 -19.54 -4.55
N ILE A 296 14.11 -20.77 -4.53
CA ILE A 296 14.26 -21.75 -5.60
C ILE A 296 12.86 -22.11 -6.07
N GLY A 297 12.62 -22.00 -7.37
CA GLY A 297 11.31 -22.27 -7.95
C GLY A 297 11.41 -22.79 -9.38
N VAL A 298 10.25 -23.14 -9.93
CA VAL A 298 10.10 -23.54 -11.33
C VAL A 298 9.33 -22.45 -12.07
N ASP A 299 9.83 -22.10 -13.24
CA ASP A 299 9.18 -21.16 -14.16
C ASP A 299 8.96 -21.79 -15.54
N ARG A 300 7.99 -21.26 -16.29
CA ARG A 300 7.68 -21.70 -17.66
C ARG A 300 7.60 -20.55 -18.67
N SER A 301 8.14 -19.37 -18.34
CA SER A 301 8.03 -18.16 -19.18
C SER A 301 8.61 -18.30 -20.60
N ALA A 302 9.46 -19.29 -20.88
CA ALA A 302 10.00 -19.60 -22.21
C ALA A 302 9.43 -20.89 -22.85
N GLY A 303 8.27 -21.38 -22.38
CA GLY A 303 7.61 -22.57 -22.90
C GLY A 303 8.14 -23.90 -22.35
N ALA A 304 9.43 -23.96 -22.00
CA ALA A 304 10.06 -25.06 -21.27
C ALA A 304 10.02 -24.84 -19.74
N ASN A 305 10.05 -25.92 -18.97
CA ASN A 305 10.16 -25.85 -17.52
C ASN A 305 11.61 -25.56 -17.13
N VAL A 306 11.80 -24.50 -16.37
CA VAL A 306 13.12 -23.95 -16.03
C VAL A 306 13.26 -23.88 -14.52
N VAL A 307 14.36 -24.39 -14.00
CA VAL A 307 14.76 -24.17 -12.61
C VAL A 307 15.33 -22.77 -12.49
N GLN A 308 14.84 -22.00 -11.52
CA GLN A 308 15.42 -20.71 -11.16
C GLN A 308 15.84 -20.65 -9.70
N LEU A 309 16.96 -19.97 -9.46
CA LEU A 309 17.42 -19.58 -8.13
C LEU A 309 17.59 -18.06 -8.13
N ILE A 310 16.92 -17.39 -7.21
CA ILE A 310 16.98 -15.95 -7.01
C ILE A 310 17.62 -15.70 -5.65
N ILE A 311 18.61 -14.81 -5.60
CA ILE A 311 19.31 -14.42 -4.37
C ILE A 311 19.30 -12.91 -4.29
N VAL A 312 18.87 -12.36 -3.16
CA VAL A 312 18.83 -10.92 -2.88
C VAL A 312 19.54 -10.62 -1.57
N ASP A 313 20.03 -9.39 -1.42
CA ASP A 313 20.62 -8.92 -0.16
C ASP A 313 19.50 -8.61 0.83
N LYS A 314 19.73 -8.92 2.11
CA LYS A 314 18.82 -8.52 3.18
C LYS A 314 19.04 -7.04 3.51
N GLY A 315 18.02 -6.21 3.28
CA GLY A 315 18.10 -4.77 3.50
C GLY A 315 18.65 -4.03 2.27
N GLU A 316 19.60 -3.11 2.47
CA GLU A 316 20.22 -2.38 1.37
C GLU A 316 21.15 -3.27 0.54
N TYR A 317 21.11 -3.06 -0.78
CA TYR A 317 21.92 -3.83 -1.71
C TYR A 317 23.41 -3.49 -1.60
N GLY A 318 24.23 -4.48 -1.25
CA GLY A 318 25.67 -4.39 -1.03
C GLY A 318 26.45 -5.50 -1.73
N GLU A 319 25.92 -5.99 -2.86
CA GLU A 319 26.53 -7.03 -3.71
C GLU A 319 26.78 -8.37 -2.99
N LYS A 320 26.17 -8.64 -1.83
CA LYS A 320 26.36 -9.91 -1.11
C LYS A 320 25.78 -11.09 -1.89
N SER A 321 24.60 -10.91 -2.46
CA SER A 321 23.93 -11.87 -3.35
C SER A 321 24.75 -12.21 -4.58
N THR A 322 25.46 -11.24 -5.17
CA THR A 322 26.34 -11.46 -6.33
C THR A 322 27.54 -12.32 -5.97
N ARG A 323 28.25 -11.97 -4.90
CA ARG A 323 29.37 -12.75 -4.37
C ARG A 323 28.95 -14.17 -4.00
N MET A 324 27.77 -14.31 -3.41
CA MET A 324 27.20 -15.61 -3.07
C MET A 324 26.92 -16.44 -4.34
N MET A 325 26.29 -15.86 -5.35
CA MET A 325 26.01 -16.54 -6.61
C MET A 325 27.30 -16.97 -7.33
N ASP A 326 28.34 -16.14 -7.32
CA ASP A 326 29.63 -16.49 -7.89
C ASP A 326 30.32 -17.62 -7.12
N SER A 327 30.18 -17.67 -5.80
CA SER A 327 30.68 -18.80 -4.98
C SER A 327 29.98 -20.13 -5.32
N LEU A 328 28.73 -20.06 -5.83
CA LEU A 328 27.94 -21.21 -6.26
C LEU A 328 28.23 -21.61 -7.72
N ARG A 329 28.86 -20.75 -8.53
CA ARG A 329 29.17 -21.05 -9.94
C ARG A 329 29.92 -22.38 -10.13
N PRO A 330 30.96 -22.73 -9.35
CA PRO A 330 31.63 -24.03 -9.48
C PRO A 330 30.72 -25.22 -9.13
N PHE A 331 29.70 -25.03 -8.29
CA PHE A 331 28.70 -26.07 -8.02
C PHE A 331 27.84 -26.31 -9.26
N PHE A 332 27.39 -25.24 -9.92
CA PHE A 332 26.58 -25.35 -11.13
C PHE A 332 27.36 -25.96 -12.29
N GLU A 333 28.61 -25.57 -12.50
CA GLU A 333 29.47 -26.16 -13.55
C GLU A 333 29.72 -27.66 -13.34
N LYS A 334 29.84 -28.10 -12.08
CA LYS A 334 29.99 -29.52 -11.75
C LYS A 334 28.69 -30.31 -11.93
N GLN A 335 27.55 -29.69 -11.61
CA GLN A 335 26.23 -30.33 -11.67
C GLN A 335 25.64 -30.32 -13.08
N PHE A 336 25.93 -29.28 -13.87
CA PHE A 336 25.37 -29.02 -15.19
C PHE A 336 26.53 -28.79 -16.17
N SER A 337 26.67 -29.69 -17.15
CA SER A 337 27.78 -29.62 -18.11
C SER A 337 27.71 -28.40 -19.05
N SER A 338 26.50 -27.89 -19.32
CA SER A 338 26.24 -26.71 -20.16
C SER A 338 24.76 -26.30 -20.03
N GLY A 339 24.41 -25.06 -20.41
CA GLY A 339 23.02 -24.63 -20.59
C GLY A 339 22.42 -23.80 -19.45
N PHE A 340 23.17 -23.57 -18.36
CA PHE A 340 22.75 -22.67 -17.30
C PHE A 340 23.19 -21.23 -17.59
N GLN A 341 22.41 -20.27 -17.11
CA GLN A 341 22.69 -18.84 -17.22
C GLN A 341 22.68 -18.21 -15.83
N VAL A 342 23.63 -17.32 -15.57
CA VAL A 342 23.70 -16.52 -14.36
C VAL A 342 23.74 -15.06 -14.76
N THR A 343 22.83 -14.27 -14.18
CA THR A 343 22.74 -12.84 -14.38
C THR A 343 22.82 -12.13 -13.04
N HIS A 344 23.55 -11.02 -13.00
CA HIS A 344 23.72 -10.20 -11.80
C HIS A 344 23.14 -8.81 -12.04
N ALA A 345 22.64 -8.19 -10.97
CA ALA A 345 22.36 -6.78 -10.98
C ALA A 345 23.68 -5.96 -11.02
N GLY A 346 23.59 -4.75 -11.57
CA GLY A 346 24.71 -3.81 -11.58
C GLY A 346 25.13 -3.34 -10.17
N GLN A 347 26.13 -2.46 -10.12
CA GLN A 347 26.66 -1.94 -8.85
C GLN A 347 25.59 -1.17 -8.04
N PRO A 348 25.71 -1.14 -6.69
CA PRO A 348 24.85 -0.35 -5.82
C PRO A 348 24.84 1.11 -6.25
N HIS A 349 23.63 1.65 -6.39
CA HIS A 349 23.43 3.03 -6.76
C HIS A 349 22.20 3.57 -6.06
N THR A 350 22.40 4.53 -5.16
CA THR A 350 21.31 5.26 -4.55
C THR A 350 21.01 6.48 -5.43
N PRO A 351 19.83 6.54 -6.06
CA PRO A 351 19.44 7.75 -6.77
C PRO A 351 19.34 8.88 -5.73
N LEU A 352 20.06 9.98 -5.93
CA LEU A 352 19.93 11.13 -5.04
C LEU A 352 18.49 11.66 -5.14
N GLU A 353 17.78 11.69 -4.01
CA GLU A 353 16.50 12.38 -3.94
C GLU A 353 16.72 13.87 -4.25
N GLY A 354 15.85 14.48 -5.06
CA GLY A 354 16.04 15.86 -5.53
C GLY A 354 16.30 16.89 -4.41
N GLY A 355 15.78 16.63 -3.21
CA GLY A 355 16.05 17.44 -2.02
C GLY A 355 17.51 17.38 -1.53
N GLN A 356 18.19 16.23 -1.66
CA GLN A 356 19.59 16.08 -1.25
C GLN A 356 20.54 16.82 -2.20
N LEU A 357 20.26 16.82 -3.50
CA LEU A 357 21.00 17.61 -4.49
C LEU A 357 20.82 19.11 -4.24
N LEU A 358 19.58 19.57 -4.04
CA LEU A 358 19.29 20.96 -3.71
C LEU A 358 19.99 21.37 -2.41
N ALA A 359 19.94 20.52 -1.37
CA ALA A 359 20.62 20.77 -0.11
C ALA A 359 22.14 20.88 -0.28
N PHE A 360 22.75 19.98 -1.05
CA PHE A 360 24.18 20.01 -1.33
C PHE A 360 24.59 21.27 -2.12
N VAL A 361 23.82 21.65 -3.14
CA VAL A 361 24.05 22.87 -3.92
C VAL A 361 23.86 24.14 -3.06
N MET A 362 22.80 24.20 -2.26
CA MET A 362 22.56 25.35 -1.37
C MET A 362 23.62 25.47 -0.28
N LEU A 363 24.04 24.34 0.31
CA LEU A 363 25.13 24.32 1.28
C LEU A 363 26.44 24.83 0.66
N THR A 364 26.80 24.34 -0.53
CA THR A 364 28.02 24.78 -1.22
C THR A 364 27.96 26.26 -1.60
N LEU A 365 26.80 26.78 -2.03
CA LEU A 365 26.59 28.21 -2.29
C LEU A 365 26.72 29.05 -1.01
N ILE A 366 26.16 28.61 0.11
CA ILE A 366 26.27 29.33 1.40
C ILE A 366 27.74 29.34 1.86
N VAL A 367 28.45 28.22 1.76
CA VAL A 367 29.87 28.13 2.12
C VAL A 367 30.72 29.05 1.22
N ALA A 368 30.49 29.05 -0.10
CA ALA A 368 31.19 29.93 -1.01
C ALA A 368 30.88 31.41 -0.71
N SER A 369 29.60 31.76 -0.55
CA SER A 369 29.17 33.13 -0.23
C SER A 369 29.75 33.62 1.09
N THR A 370 29.77 32.77 2.13
CA THR A 370 30.36 33.14 3.43
C THR A 370 31.87 33.31 3.32
N PHE A 371 32.57 32.45 2.60
CA PHE A 371 34.01 32.58 2.36
C PHE A 371 34.35 33.89 1.63
N PHE A 372 33.66 34.22 0.54
CA PHE A 372 33.89 35.48 -0.18
C PHE A 372 33.48 36.70 0.64
N SER A 373 32.43 36.60 1.45
CA SER A 373 32.03 37.67 2.37
C SER A 373 33.11 37.92 3.45
N ILE A 374 33.71 36.85 4.00
CA ILE A 374 34.81 36.97 4.97
C ILE A 374 36.04 37.62 4.33
N ILE A 375 36.40 37.21 3.11
CA ILE A 375 37.53 37.82 2.37
C ILE A 375 37.25 39.30 2.09
N TYR A 376 36.06 39.63 1.60
CA TYR A 376 35.65 41.00 1.33
C TYR A 376 35.74 41.86 2.60
N VAL A 377 35.19 41.37 3.71
CA VAL A 377 35.25 42.06 5.00
C VAL A 377 36.69 42.20 5.51
N TYR A 378 37.56 41.22 5.29
CA TYR A 378 38.95 41.28 5.74
C TYR A 378 39.81 42.24 4.92
N TYR A 379 39.60 42.33 3.60
CA TYR A 379 40.47 43.09 2.70
C TYR A 379 39.93 44.47 2.28
N TYR A 380 38.61 44.64 2.22
CA TYR A 380 37.99 45.82 1.62
C TYR A 380 37.15 46.65 2.60
N ASP A 381 36.84 46.11 3.78
CA ASP A 381 35.88 46.74 4.66
C ASP A 381 36.52 47.50 5.82
N ASP A 382 36.87 48.77 5.56
CA ASP A 382 37.19 49.76 6.58
C ASP A 382 35.93 50.38 7.24
N VAL A 383 34.71 49.98 6.84
CA VAL A 383 33.45 50.68 7.20
C VAL A 383 32.45 49.84 8.00
N LEU A 384 32.09 48.59 7.61
CA LEU A 384 31.13 47.79 8.37
C LEU A 384 31.74 47.15 9.62
N LEU A 385 32.97 46.63 9.58
CA LEU A 385 33.63 46.02 10.74
C LEU A 385 33.74 46.98 11.95
N PRO A 386 34.16 48.25 11.79
CA PRO A 386 34.17 49.22 12.88
C PRO A 386 32.76 49.59 13.35
N ARG A 387 31.76 49.66 12.46
CA ARG A 387 30.36 49.94 12.82
C ARG A 387 29.70 48.79 13.59
N LEU A 388 29.94 47.54 13.19
CA LEU A 388 29.47 46.35 13.91
C LEU A 388 30.18 46.21 15.26
N ARG A 389 31.51 46.43 15.33
CA ARG A 389 32.21 46.51 16.62
C ARG A 389 31.72 47.65 17.49
N ALA A 390 31.43 48.81 16.92
CA ALA A 390 30.86 49.94 17.64
C ALA A 390 29.44 49.64 18.14
N ALA A 391 28.60 48.97 17.34
CA ALA A 391 27.25 48.55 17.73
C ALA A 391 27.28 47.46 18.81
N VAL A 392 28.21 46.49 18.75
CA VAL A 392 28.36 45.44 19.77
C VAL A 392 29.00 45.97 21.06
N ARG A 393 29.88 46.98 20.96
CA ARG A 393 30.52 47.63 22.13
C ARG A 393 29.61 48.67 22.80
N ASN A 394 28.75 49.36 22.03
CA ASN A 394 27.65 50.16 22.57
C ASN A 394 26.44 49.28 22.87
N ARG A 395 26.52 48.52 23.97
CA ARG A 395 25.37 47.93 24.67
C ARG A 395 24.36 48.96 25.21
N GLN A 396 24.39 50.22 24.75
CA GLN A 396 23.39 51.25 25.01
C GLN A 396 22.35 51.39 23.88
N PHE A 397 22.49 50.66 22.77
CA PHE A 397 21.51 50.71 21.67
C PHE A 397 20.15 50.05 22.01
N PHE A 398 20.06 49.33 23.13
CA PHE A 398 18.79 48.75 23.61
C PHE A 398 18.18 49.50 24.80
N THR A 399 18.70 50.68 25.18
CA THR A 399 18.18 51.44 26.34
C THR A 399 18.06 52.95 26.10
N THR A 400 17.74 53.39 24.88
CA THR A 400 17.17 54.73 24.67
C THR A 400 15.64 54.62 24.61
N PRO A 401 14.89 55.41 25.40
CA PRO A 401 13.44 55.42 25.28
C PRO A 401 13.07 55.95 23.90
N PHE A 402 12.19 55.23 23.23
CA PHE A 402 11.56 55.61 21.96
C PHE A 402 10.83 56.95 22.15
N VAL A 403 11.48 58.03 21.72
CA VAL A 403 10.85 59.35 21.56
C VAL A 403 10.24 59.40 20.17
N PHE A 404 8.92 59.43 20.08
CA PHE A 404 8.22 59.71 18.83
C PHE A 404 8.56 61.14 18.39
N ALA A 405 9.18 61.29 17.23
CA ALA A 405 9.21 62.56 16.53
C ALA A 405 7.79 62.83 16.00
N ARG A 406 7.09 63.77 16.63
CA ARG A 406 5.83 64.33 16.15
C ARG A 406 6.19 65.30 15.02
N PHE A 407 5.71 65.03 13.81
CA PHE A 407 5.82 65.98 12.71
C PHE A 407 4.74 67.06 12.91
N ASP A 408 5.17 68.25 13.34
CA ASP A 408 4.40 69.49 13.26
C ASP A 408 4.64 70.12 11.88
N PRO A 409 3.61 70.29 11.03
CA PRO A 409 3.73 71.05 9.79
C PRO A 409 3.49 72.51 10.13
N ASN A 410 4.51 73.20 10.62
CA ASN A 410 4.67 74.66 10.50
C ASN A 410 5.99 75.08 11.14
N ASN A 411 7.03 75.20 10.33
CA ASN A 411 8.04 76.22 10.58
C ASN A 411 8.60 76.68 9.24
N ASP A 412 8.04 77.79 8.77
CA ASP A 412 8.42 78.53 7.59
C ASP A 412 9.71 79.30 7.84
N VAL A 413 10.88 78.75 7.51
CA VAL A 413 12.02 79.58 7.06
C VAL A 413 12.92 78.74 6.14
N ASP A 414 13.25 79.30 4.97
CA ASP A 414 14.21 78.84 3.96
C ASP A 414 13.76 77.82 2.90
N GLY A 415 12.73 78.23 2.16
CA GLY A 415 12.84 78.55 0.73
C GLY A 415 13.60 77.61 -0.20
N LEU A 416 12.91 76.61 -0.76
CA LEU A 416 13.08 76.25 -2.17
C LEU A 416 11.85 75.53 -2.73
N SER A 417 11.32 76.08 -3.83
CA SER A 417 10.46 75.48 -4.86
C SER A 417 8.97 75.25 -4.55
N VAL A 418 8.03 75.38 -5.49
CA VAL A 418 7.86 76.21 -6.70
C VAL A 418 6.33 76.30 -6.80
N ASP A 419 5.80 77.51 -6.97
CA ASP A 419 4.37 77.81 -6.91
C ASP A 419 3.72 77.66 -8.31
N VAL A 420 2.57 76.99 -8.38
CA VAL A 420 1.67 77.00 -9.55
C VAL A 420 0.28 77.36 -9.05
N THR A 421 -0.03 78.64 -9.18
CA THR A 421 -1.30 79.30 -8.85
C THR A 421 -2.25 79.18 -10.06
N TYR A 422 -3.56 78.87 -9.97
CA TYR A 422 -4.72 79.63 -9.47
C TYR A 422 -6.01 78.80 -9.81
N PRO A 423 -7.26 79.15 -9.39
CA PRO A 423 -7.67 80.20 -8.44
C PRO A 423 -8.60 79.70 -7.32
N SER A 424 -8.60 80.47 -6.25
CA SER A 424 -9.53 80.44 -5.12
C SER A 424 -10.72 81.38 -5.35
N ALA A 425 -11.89 81.00 -4.82
CA ALA A 425 -12.85 81.94 -4.25
C ALA A 425 -13.29 81.33 -2.90
N VAL A 426 -12.81 81.82 -1.75
CA VAL A 426 -13.30 83.02 -1.02
C VAL A 426 -14.74 82.76 -0.53
N GLN A 427 -15.14 82.90 0.74
CA GLN A 427 -14.54 83.27 2.03
C GLN A 427 -15.63 82.99 3.09
N LEU A 428 -15.20 82.75 4.33
CA LEU A 428 -15.83 83.17 5.61
C LEU A 428 -17.35 83.10 5.77
N ALA A 429 -17.82 82.32 6.76
CA ALA A 429 -18.20 82.83 8.09
C ALA A 429 -19.11 81.84 8.83
N ASN A 430 -18.78 81.63 10.10
CA ASN A 430 -19.61 81.41 11.29
C ASN A 430 -21.04 80.83 11.21
N GLU A 431 -21.31 80.14 12.32
CA GLU A 431 -22.57 79.99 13.04
C GLU A 431 -23.37 78.68 12.90
N GLU A 432 -23.58 78.14 14.09
CA GLU A 432 -24.55 77.17 14.57
C GLU A 432 -25.90 77.20 13.83
N ARG A 433 -26.54 76.03 13.71
CA ARG A 433 -27.87 75.73 14.29
C ARG A 433 -28.72 74.76 13.44
N GLU A 434 -29.29 73.79 14.16
CA GLU A 434 -30.53 73.01 14.00
C GLU A 434 -31.08 72.60 12.62
N GLU A 435 -31.26 71.27 12.52
CA GLU A 435 -32.55 70.59 12.29
C GLU A 435 -33.12 70.40 10.87
N SER A 436 -33.58 69.16 10.67
CA SER A 436 -34.60 68.64 9.75
C SER A 436 -34.25 68.23 8.30
N ALA A 437 -34.30 66.90 8.15
CA ALA A 437 -35.19 66.13 7.26
C ALA A 437 -34.76 65.70 5.85
N ALA A 438 -34.96 64.39 5.63
CA ALA A 438 -35.31 63.68 4.39
C ALA A 438 -34.19 63.51 3.34
N LEU A 439 -34.05 62.41 2.59
CA LEU A 439 -34.61 61.06 2.56
C LEU A 439 -33.80 60.32 1.46
N ALA A 440 -33.44 59.05 1.68
CA ALA A 440 -33.12 58.00 0.69
C ALA A 440 -32.13 58.27 -0.46
N ASP A 441 -31.01 57.53 -0.50
CA ASP A 441 -30.92 56.37 -1.42
C ASP A 441 -29.69 55.49 -1.12
N ASP A 442 -29.91 54.19 -1.28
CA ASP A 442 -29.02 53.05 -1.52
C ASP A 442 -27.63 52.96 -0.86
N VAL A 443 -27.58 52.04 0.11
CA VAL A 443 -26.38 51.43 0.68
C VAL A 443 -26.05 50.16 -0.11
N GLU A 444 -24.98 50.19 -0.90
CA GLU A 444 -24.17 48.99 -1.17
C GLU A 444 -22.71 49.31 -0.84
N ASN A 445 -22.36 49.09 0.43
CA ASN A 445 -21.05 49.42 0.98
C ASN A 445 -20.08 48.27 0.70
N HIS A 446 -19.26 48.46 -0.33
CA HIS A 446 -18.01 47.74 -0.50
C HIS A 446 -17.05 48.12 0.64
N HIS A 447 -16.65 47.16 1.46
CA HIS A 447 -15.38 47.24 2.19
C HIS A 447 -14.44 46.14 1.71
N ALA A 448 -13.35 46.62 1.12
CA ALA A 448 -12.26 45.90 0.51
C ALA A 448 -11.49 45.02 1.51
N SER A 449 -11.28 43.76 1.15
CA SER A 449 -10.13 42.99 1.62
C SER A 449 -8.99 43.16 0.62
N SER A 450 -7.94 43.85 1.06
CA SER A 450 -6.66 43.95 0.36
C SER A 450 -5.98 42.58 0.33
N PHE A 451 -5.75 42.00 -0.86
CA PHE A 451 -4.55 41.27 -1.29
C PHE A 451 -4.81 40.75 -2.72
N ASN A 452 -4.64 41.62 -3.73
CA ASN A 452 -4.70 41.24 -5.14
C ASN A 452 -3.29 40.93 -5.66
N ASN A 453 -3.06 39.67 -6.03
CA ASN A 453 -1.83 39.16 -6.64
C ASN A 453 -2.08 38.97 -8.17
N PRO A 454 -1.39 39.70 -9.07
CA PRO A 454 -1.78 39.84 -10.48
C PRO A 454 -1.30 38.69 -11.40
N MET A 455 -1.24 37.44 -10.92
CA MET A 455 -0.78 36.30 -11.75
C MET A 455 -1.90 35.35 -12.20
N TYR A 456 -3.15 35.54 -11.76
CA TYR A 456 -4.28 34.64 -12.04
C TYR A 456 -5.51 35.32 -12.65
N GLU A 457 -5.33 36.38 -13.45
CA GLU A 457 -6.42 36.94 -14.25
C GLU A 457 -6.17 36.69 -15.75
N LYS A 458 -6.67 35.56 -16.24
CA LYS A 458 -7.03 35.40 -17.66
C LYS A 458 -8.42 34.80 -17.75
N PRO A 459 -9.37 35.44 -18.47
CA PRO A 459 -10.75 34.97 -18.56
C PRO A 459 -10.86 33.74 -19.47
N ALA A 460 -11.68 32.77 -19.06
CA ALA A 460 -12.11 31.65 -19.89
C ALA A 460 -13.00 32.15 -21.04
N PRO A 461 -12.92 31.56 -22.25
CA PRO A 461 -13.76 31.94 -23.38
C PRO A 461 -15.20 31.43 -23.19
N LYS A 462 -16.16 32.31 -23.48
CA LYS A 462 -17.60 32.02 -23.51
C LYS A 462 -17.93 31.09 -24.67
N VAL A 463 -18.71 30.03 -24.40
CA VAL A 463 -19.32 29.16 -25.40
C VAL A 463 -20.79 29.54 -25.51
N ASP A 464 -21.23 29.97 -26.70
CA ASP A 464 -22.64 30.12 -27.03
C ASP A 464 -23.19 28.81 -27.64
N PRO A 465 -24.47 28.46 -27.42
CA PRO A 465 -25.04 27.16 -27.77
C PRO A 465 -25.80 27.24 -29.10
N ALA A 466 -25.37 26.49 -30.12
CA ALA A 466 -26.23 26.09 -31.25
C ALA A 466 -25.53 25.13 -32.23
N VAL A 467 -26.13 23.94 -32.35
CA VAL A 467 -26.21 23.09 -33.56
C VAL A 467 -24.95 22.37 -34.05
N GLU A 468 -24.78 21.10 -33.67
CA GLU A 468 -24.18 20.02 -34.48
C GLU A 468 -24.86 18.70 -34.06
N VAL A 469 -25.87 18.21 -34.79
CA VAL A 469 -25.79 17.19 -35.88
C VAL A 469 -24.95 15.97 -35.48
N PHE A 470 -25.67 14.89 -35.15
CA PHE A 470 -25.14 13.53 -34.99
C PHE A 470 -24.72 12.98 -36.35
N ASP A 471 -23.47 12.53 -36.45
CA ASP A 471 -23.05 11.55 -37.45
C ASP A 471 -22.44 10.34 -36.74
N ASP A 472 -23.09 9.20 -36.95
CA ASP A 472 -22.71 7.87 -36.49
C ASP A 472 -21.44 7.41 -37.23
N VAL A 473 -20.44 6.90 -36.49
CA VAL A 473 -19.40 6.06 -37.06
C VAL A 473 -19.16 4.85 -36.18
N GLU A 474 -19.56 3.70 -36.72
CA GLU A 474 -19.34 2.34 -36.25
C GLU A 474 -17.87 2.04 -35.98
N LEU A 475 -17.57 1.41 -34.84
CA LEU A 475 -16.29 0.74 -34.58
C LEU A 475 -16.44 -0.76 -34.83
N LEU A 476 -15.93 -1.17 -35.99
CA LEU A 476 -15.71 -2.55 -36.41
C LEU A 476 -14.67 -3.23 -35.52
N VAL A 477 -15.09 -4.31 -34.88
CA VAL A 477 -14.21 -5.33 -34.28
C VAL A 477 -13.56 -6.13 -35.40
N LYS A 478 -12.24 -6.33 -35.30
CA LYS A 478 -11.53 -7.39 -35.99
C LYS A 478 -10.55 -8.07 -35.05
#